data_AF-A0A1H0N3D0-F1
#
_entry.id   AF-A0A1H0N3D0-F1
#
_cell.length_a   1.000
_cell.length_b   1.000
_cell.length_c   1.000
_cell.angle_alpha   90.00
_cell.angle_beta   90.00
_cell.angle_gamma   90.00
#
_symmetry.space_group_name_H-M   'P 1'
#
loop_
_entity.id
_entity.type
_entity.pdbx_description
1 polymer ?
#
loop_
_entity_poly.entity_id
_entity_poly.type
_entity_poly.pdbx_seq_one_letter_code
_entity_poly.pdbx_strand_id
1 'polypeptide(L)'
;MKYLEALQERAESAQAVETLYRHEAAARIASLEQERAFAFRRLNLMRTLAAAMRPQAGDGEWQHDNEIAVARAIAALLAKLGWSSDSDARDAMLDNFTPVIVALHRAELIGSGTVEEVGEALARFEAWYAATFSVSFWMLFENPIPDTPRVDF
;
A
#
# COMPACT_ATOMS: atom_id res chain seq x y z
N MET A 1 41.71 -11.36 -40.19
CA MET A 1 41.92 -10.07 -40.89
C MET A 1 41.58 -8.99 -39.88
N LYS A 2 42.60 -8.40 -39.23
CA LYS A 2 42.49 -7.94 -37.83
C LYS A 2 41.56 -6.75 -37.53
N TYR A 3 41.23 -5.91 -38.52
CA TYR A 3 40.45 -4.68 -38.24
C TYR A 3 38.94 -4.94 -38.09
N LEU A 4 38.35 -5.75 -38.97
CA LEU A 4 36.92 -6.06 -38.91
C LEU A 4 36.58 -6.92 -37.69
N GLU A 5 37.47 -7.86 -37.33
CA GLU A 5 37.39 -8.65 -36.09
C GLU A 5 37.37 -7.73 -34.85
N ALA A 6 38.28 -6.75 -34.78
CA ALA A 6 38.31 -5.78 -33.68
C ALA A 6 37.08 -4.87 -33.63
N LEU A 7 36.50 -4.50 -34.78
CA LEU A 7 35.22 -3.75 -34.81
C LEU A 7 34.06 -4.61 -34.31
N GLN A 8 34.02 -5.89 -34.69
CA GLN A 8 33.00 -6.83 -34.23
C GLN A 8 33.07 -7.03 -32.72
N GLU A 9 34.26 -7.27 -32.16
CA GLU A 9 34.44 -7.41 -30.70
C GLU A 9 33.97 -6.16 -29.94
N ARG A 10 34.24 -4.96 -30.48
CA ARG A 10 33.77 -3.70 -29.88
C ARG A 10 32.26 -3.54 -29.98
N ALA A 11 31.64 -3.95 -31.09
CA ALA A 11 30.19 -3.93 -31.25
C ALA A 11 29.50 -4.90 -30.28
N GLU A 12 30.00 -6.13 -30.18
CA GLU A 12 29.50 -7.15 -29.24
C GLU A 12 29.66 -6.70 -27.79
N SER A 13 30.82 -6.14 -27.43
CA SER A 13 31.05 -5.58 -26.10
C SER A 13 30.12 -4.42 -25.77
N ALA A 14 29.87 -3.52 -26.73
CA ALA A 14 28.93 -2.41 -26.53
C ALA A 14 27.50 -2.91 -26.32
N GLN A 15 27.06 -3.89 -27.12
CA GLN A 15 25.75 -4.53 -26.98
C GLN A 15 25.61 -5.24 -25.62
N ALA A 16 26.65 -5.92 -25.16
CA ALA A 16 26.63 -6.60 -23.85
C ALA A 16 26.49 -5.60 -22.70
N VAL A 17 27.22 -4.48 -22.73
CA VAL A 17 27.11 -3.41 -21.73
C VAL A 17 25.71 -2.77 -21.73
N GLU A 18 25.18 -2.47 -22.92
CA GLU A 18 23.82 -1.93 -23.04
C GLU A 18 22.77 -2.91 -22.50
N THR A 19 22.90 -4.19 -22.84
CA THR A 19 21.97 -5.24 -22.39
C THR A 19 21.98 -5.37 -20.86
N LEU A 20 23.17 -5.40 -20.25
CA LEU A 20 23.32 -5.43 -18.80
C LEU A 20 22.66 -4.20 -18.15
N TYR A 21 22.94 -3.00 -18.67
CA TYR A 21 22.34 -1.77 -18.16
C TYR A 21 20.81 -1.78 -18.27
N ARG A 22 20.25 -2.27 -19.37
CA ARG A 22 18.79 -2.41 -19.53
C ARG A 22 18.19 -3.36 -18.50
N HIS A 23 18.85 -4.47 -18.19
CA HIS A 23 18.38 -5.39 -17.15
C HIS A 23 18.40 -4.75 -15.76
N GLU A 24 19.48 -4.06 -15.40
CA GLU A 24 19.60 -3.34 -14.13
C GLU A 24 18.56 -2.21 -14.02
N ALA A 25 18.39 -1.44 -15.09
CA ALA A 25 17.40 -0.37 -15.15
C ALA A 25 15.98 -0.93 -15.02
N ALA A 26 15.65 -2.02 -15.72
CA ALA A 26 14.35 -2.67 -15.63
C ALA A 26 14.04 -3.14 -14.20
N ALA A 27 15.01 -3.76 -13.52
CA ALA A 27 14.86 -4.18 -12.12
C ALA A 27 14.65 -2.99 -11.18
N ARG A 28 15.39 -1.89 -11.39
CA ARG A 28 15.23 -0.68 -10.57
C ARG A 28 13.90 0.02 -10.81
N ILE A 29 13.45 0.08 -12.06
CA ILE A 29 12.14 0.62 -12.43
C ILE A 29 11.03 -0.17 -11.73
N ALA A 30 11.06 -1.50 -11.82
CA ALA A 30 10.06 -2.36 -11.17
C ALA A 30 10.00 -2.15 -9.64
N SER A 31 11.16 -2.01 -8.98
CA SER A 31 11.24 -1.68 -7.54
C SER A 31 10.57 -0.34 -7.23
N LEU A 32 10.89 0.70 -8.00
CA LEU A 32 10.32 2.04 -7.82
C LEU A 32 8.82 2.08 -8.10
N GLU A 33 8.35 1.31 -9.09
CA GLU A 33 6.92 1.17 -9.38
C GLU A 33 6.16 0.51 -8.24
N GLN A 34 6.74 -0.54 -7.64
CA GLN A 34 6.15 -1.19 -6.47
C GLN A 34 6.12 -0.25 -5.26
N GLU A 35 7.22 0.43 -4.96
CA GLU A 35 7.29 1.43 -3.88
C GLU A 35 6.22 2.51 -4.06
N ARG A 36 6.11 3.06 -5.28
CA ARG A 36 5.10 4.04 -5.67
C ARG A 36 3.69 3.50 -5.47
N ALA A 37 3.41 2.29 -5.97
CA ALA A 37 2.10 1.66 -5.86
C ALA A 37 1.70 1.48 -4.39
N PHE A 38 2.59 0.97 -3.55
CA PHE A 38 2.32 0.80 -2.12
C PHE A 38 2.13 2.14 -1.40
N ALA A 39 2.90 3.19 -1.75
CA ALA A 39 2.71 4.53 -1.19
C ALA A 39 1.32 5.11 -1.50
N PHE A 40 0.85 4.98 -2.74
CA PHE A 40 -0.51 5.42 -3.10
C PHE A 40 -1.60 4.57 -2.46
N ARG A 41 -1.39 3.25 -2.31
CA ARG A 41 -2.35 2.36 -1.61
C ARG A 41 -2.50 2.76 -0.14
N ARG A 42 -1.40 3.02 0.56
CA ARG A 42 -1.40 3.59 1.93
C ARG A 42 -2.23 4.87 1.99
N LEU A 43 -1.89 5.85 1.14
CA LEU A 43 -2.55 7.14 1.12
C LEU A 43 -4.06 7.01 0.88
N ASN A 44 -4.45 6.20 -0.10
CA ASN A 44 -5.86 6.02 -0.48
C ASN A 44 -6.65 5.29 0.60
N LEU A 45 -6.05 4.29 1.26
CA LEU A 45 -6.68 3.61 2.38
C LEU A 45 -6.87 4.56 3.55
N MET A 46 -5.81 5.24 4.01
CA MET A 46 -5.89 6.17 5.16
C MET A 46 -6.92 7.28 4.91
N ARG A 47 -6.99 7.84 3.70
CA ARG A 47 -8.04 8.81 3.31
C ARG A 47 -9.45 8.22 3.40
N THR A 48 -9.63 6.99 2.93
CA THR A 48 -10.94 6.30 2.99
C THR A 48 -11.36 6.10 4.45
N LEU A 49 -10.46 5.65 5.31
CA LEU A 49 -10.73 5.42 6.72
C LEU A 49 -11.04 6.73 7.45
N ALA A 50 -10.23 7.78 7.24
CA ALA A 50 -10.47 9.10 7.83
C ALA A 50 -11.82 9.69 7.41
N ALA A 51 -12.23 9.51 6.15
CA ALA A 51 -13.55 9.93 5.70
C ALA A 51 -14.69 9.13 6.36
N ALA A 52 -14.52 7.82 6.53
CA ALA A 52 -15.52 6.95 7.17
C ALA A 52 -15.74 7.27 8.66
N MET A 53 -14.71 7.77 9.34
CA MET A 53 -14.76 8.16 10.76
C MET A 53 -15.51 9.47 11.03
N ARG A 54 -15.75 10.30 10.01
CA ARG A 54 -16.42 11.58 10.23
C ARG A 54 -17.86 11.38 10.72
N PRO A 55 -18.33 12.24 11.65
CA PRO A 55 -19.74 12.27 12.02
C PRO A 55 -20.64 12.50 10.79
N GLN A 56 -21.77 11.81 10.75
CA GLN A 56 -22.78 11.92 9.71
C GLN A 56 -23.97 12.75 10.21
N ALA A 57 -24.66 13.41 9.28
CA ALA A 57 -25.89 14.11 9.60
C ALA A 57 -26.94 13.12 10.14
N GLY A 58 -27.27 13.24 11.43
CA GLY A 58 -28.19 12.34 12.12
C GLY A 58 -27.56 11.53 13.27
N ASP A 59 -26.24 11.56 13.40
CA ASP A 59 -25.54 11.07 14.59
C ASP A 59 -25.86 12.05 15.73
N GLY A 60 -26.85 11.73 16.56
CA GLY A 60 -27.26 12.58 17.67
C GLY A 60 -26.10 12.90 18.63
N GLU A 61 -26.31 13.89 19.49
CA GLU A 61 -25.36 14.39 20.49
C GLU A 61 -25.17 13.37 21.64
N TRP A 62 -24.63 12.18 21.37
CA TRP A 62 -24.34 11.18 22.41
C TRP A 62 -22.94 10.59 22.29
N GLN A 63 -22.19 10.94 23.31
CA GLN A 63 -20.89 10.50 23.83
C GLN A 63 -20.58 9.00 23.72
N HIS A 64 -20.40 8.46 22.50
CA HIS A 64 -19.58 7.28 22.16
C HIS A 64 -18.87 7.48 20.80
N ASP A 65 -18.50 8.73 20.50
CA ASP A 65 -18.00 9.18 19.18
C ASP A 65 -16.80 8.37 18.69
N ASN A 66 -15.90 7.97 19.60
CA ASN A 66 -14.72 7.20 19.26
C ASN A 66 -15.02 5.74 18.87
N GLU A 67 -15.89 5.03 19.59
CA GLU A 67 -16.21 3.64 19.27
C GLU A 67 -16.98 3.54 17.95
N ILE A 68 -17.91 4.48 17.71
CA ILE A 68 -18.67 4.56 16.47
C ILE A 68 -17.73 4.88 15.29
N ALA A 69 -16.82 5.86 15.45
CA ALA A 69 -15.83 6.18 14.43
C ALA A 69 -14.94 4.97 14.10
N VAL A 70 -14.39 4.30 15.12
CA VAL A 70 -13.55 3.12 14.94
C VAL A 70 -14.32 1.99 14.23
N ALA A 71 -15.56 1.71 14.64
CA ALA A 71 -16.41 0.71 14.00
C ALA A 71 -16.69 1.02 12.52
N ARG A 72 -16.92 2.29 12.17
CA ARG A 72 -17.10 2.73 10.78
C ARG A 72 -15.85 2.55 9.94
N ALA A 73 -14.68 2.87 10.50
CA ALA A 73 -13.41 2.63 9.81
C ALA A 73 -13.15 1.13 9.58
N ILE A 74 -13.44 0.27 10.56
CA ILE A 74 -13.34 -1.18 10.41
C ILE A 74 -14.29 -1.68 9.30
N ALA A 75 -15.54 -1.22 9.29
CA ALA A 75 -16.49 -1.58 8.25
C ALA A 75 -16.01 -1.13 6.85
N ALA A 76 -15.45 0.07 6.74
CA ALA A 76 -14.87 0.57 5.49
C ALA A 76 -13.64 -0.24 5.03
N LEU A 77 -12.79 -0.66 5.97
CA LEU A 77 -11.63 -1.53 5.69
C LEU A 77 -12.09 -2.88 5.12
N LEU A 78 -13.04 -3.54 5.80
CA LEU A 78 -13.55 -4.84 5.37
C LEU A 78 -14.24 -4.77 4.01
N ALA A 79 -15.04 -3.72 3.78
CA ALA A 79 -15.65 -3.46 2.48
C ALA A 79 -14.61 -3.29 1.38
N LYS A 80 -13.49 -2.59 1.65
CA LYS A 80 -12.39 -2.42 0.70
C LYS A 80 -11.65 -3.72 0.39
N LEU A 81 -11.53 -4.61 1.37
CA LEU A 81 -10.90 -5.92 1.20
C LEU A 81 -11.83 -6.97 0.56
N GLY A 82 -13.13 -6.67 0.42
CA GLY A 82 -14.13 -7.61 -0.10
C GLY A 82 -14.38 -8.79 0.85
N TRP A 83 -14.05 -8.66 2.12
CA TRP A 83 -14.18 -9.72 3.11
C TRP A 83 -15.58 -9.72 3.71
N SER A 84 -16.34 -10.79 3.45
CA SER A 84 -17.73 -10.95 3.89
C SER A 84 -17.96 -12.07 4.89
N SER A 85 -16.95 -12.92 5.16
CA SER A 85 -17.02 -14.00 6.16
C SER A 85 -15.97 -13.82 7.26
N ASP A 86 -16.32 -14.26 8.46
CA ASP A 86 -15.43 -14.23 9.62
C ASP A 86 -14.43 -15.39 9.53
N SER A 87 -13.16 -15.13 9.85
CA SER A 87 -12.09 -16.13 9.91
C SER A 87 -11.05 -15.70 10.93
N ASP A 88 -10.37 -16.66 11.55
CA ASP A 88 -9.33 -16.37 12.56
C ASP A 88 -8.23 -15.44 12.02
N ALA A 89 -7.90 -15.56 10.72
CA ALA A 89 -6.94 -14.68 10.05
C ALA A 89 -7.44 -13.24 9.92
N ARG A 90 -8.76 -13.05 9.73
CA ARG A 90 -9.39 -11.74 9.68
C ARG A 90 -9.40 -11.09 11.05
N ASP A 91 -9.73 -11.85 12.09
CA ASP A 91 -9.79 -11.33 13.46
C ASP A 91 -8.39 -10.88 13.91
N ALA A 92 -7.37 -11.72 13.69
CA ALA A 92 -5.99 -11.34 13.96
C ALA A 92 -5.54 -10.10 13.17
N MET A 93 -5.98 -9.95 11.91
CA MET A 93 -5.68 -8.75 11.11
C MET A 93 -6.33 -7.51 11.69
N LEU A 94 -7.62 -7.58 12.05
CA LEU A 94 -8.35 -6.48 12.65
C LEU A 94 -7.77 -6.07 14.01
N ASP A 95 -7.39 -7.04 14.85
CA ASP A 95 -6.75 -6.77 16.15
C ASP A 95 -5.44 -5.98 15.97
N ASN A 96 -4.63 -6.34 14.98
CA ASN A 96 -3.37 -5.65 14.70
C ASN A 96 -3.56 -4.32 13.94
N PHE A 97 -4.64 -4.16 13.19
CA PHE A 97 -4.91 -2.93 12.43
C PHE A 97 -5.69 -1.88 13.22
N THR A 98 -6.47 -2.28 14.22
CA THR A 98 -7.26 -1.37 15.07
C THR A 98 -6.42 -0.24 15.70
N PRO A 99 -5.18 -0.47 16.19
CA PRO A 99 -4.31 0.61 16.65
C PRO A 99 -4.03 1.70 15.61
N VAL A 100 -3.96 1.35 14.32
CA VAL A 100 -3.78 2.31 13.22
C VAL A 100 -5.00 3.21 13.10
N ILE A 101 -6.20 2.62 13.16
CA ILE A 101 -7.48 3.35 13.09
C ILE A 101 -7.60 4.31 14.29
N VAL A 102 -7.28 3.84 15.50
CA VAL A 102 -7.33 4.67 16.71
C VAL A 102 -6.35 5.83 16.65
N ALA A 103 -5.10 5.59 16.19
CA ALA A 103 -4.12 6.65 16.02
C ALA A 103 -4.58 7.69 14.97
N LEU A 104 -5.11 7.21 13.84
CA LEU A 104 -5.63 8.07 12.77
C LEU A 104 -6.80 8.93 13.26
N HIS A 105 -7.74 8.36 14.01
CA HIS A 105 -8.86 9.09 14.60
C HIS A 105 -8.38 10.22 15.54
N ARG A 106 -7.42 9.91 16.40
CA ARG A 106 -6.83 10.88 17.34
C ARG A 106 -6.11 12.02 16.63
N ALA A 107 -5.36 11.73 15.58
CA ALA A 107 -4.60 12.72 14.82
C ALA A 107 -5.50 13.62 13.96
N GLU A 108 -6.46 13.04 13.22
CA GLU A 108 -7.23 13.76 12.19
C GLU A 108 -8.54 14.39 12.69
N LEU A 109 -9.20 13.80 13.69
CA LEU A 109 -10.54 14.23 14.12
C LEU A 109 -10.57 14.81 15.53
N ILE A 110 -9.77 14.26 16.45
CA ILE A 110 -9.72 14.75 17.84
C ILE A 110 -8.63 15.83 18.00
N GLY A 111 -7.55 15.77 17.22
CA GLY A 111 -6.39 16.66 17.35
C GLY A 111 -5.54 16.37 18.59
N SER A 112 -5.67 15.19 19.20
CA SER A 112 -4.91 14.77 20.39
C SER A 112 -3.77 13.81 20.07
N GLY A 113 -3.66 13.35 18.82
CA GLY A 113 -2.59 12.46 18.35
C GLY A 113 -1.66 13.14 17.34
N THR A 114 -0.56 12.48 17.00
CA THR A 114 0.44 13.01 16.05
C THR A 114 0.54 12.19 14.76
N VAL A 115 1.16 12.78 13.73
CA VAL A 115 1.41 12.10 12.45
C VAL A 115 2.39 10.93 12.66
N GLU A 116 3.34 11.08 13.57
CA GLU A 116 4.32 10.05 13.95
C GLU A 116 3.64 8.84 14.58
N GLU A 117 2.67 9.04 15.49
CA GLU A 117 1.92 7.94 16.11
C GLU A 117 1.16 7.10 15.07
N VAL A 118 0.56 7.75 14.07
CA VAL A 118 -0.10 7.07 12.95
C VAL A 118 0.92 6.28 12.13
N GLY A 119 2.07 6.90 11.82
CA GLY A 119 3.16 6.29 11.08
C GLY A 119 3.74 5.06 11.78
N GLU A 120 3.99 5.14 13.07
CA GLU A 120 4.51 4.03 13.89
C GLU A 120 3.50 2.89 14.00
N ALA A 121 2.22 3.20 14.24
CA ALA A 121 1.17 2.19 14.30
C ALA A 121 1.05 1.43 12.97
N LEU A 122 1.07 2.15 11.83
CA LEU A 122 1.00 1.56 10.50
C LEU A 122 2.24 0.71 10.20
N ALA A 123 3.44 1.21 10.48
CA ALA A 123 4.68 0.48 10.27
C ALA A 123 4.73 -0.83 11.08
N ARG A 124 4.27 -0.79 12.34
CA ARG A 124 4.18 -1.99 13.19
C ARG A 124 3.20 -3.02 12.62
N PHE A 125 2.04 -2.57 12.15
CA PHE A 125 1.06 -3.45 11.49
C PHE A 125 1.66 -4.11 10.24
N GLU A 126 2.31 -3.32 9.37
CA GLU A 126 2.90 -3.84 8.14
C GLU A 126 4.00 -4.87 8.40
N ALA A 127 4.85 -4.61 9.39
CA ALA A 127 5.90 -5.54 9.80
C ALA A 127 5.30 -6.85 10.33
N TRP A 128 4.27 -6.77 11.17
CA TRP A 128 3.55 -7.94 11.66
C TRP A 128 2.89 -8.74 10.53
N TYR A 129 2.20 -8.06 9.59
CA TYR A 129 1.52 -8.72 8.49
C TYR A 129 2.52 -9.45 7.56
N ALA A 130 3.63 -8.78 7.22
CA ALA A 130 4.69 -9.37 6.41
C ALA A 130 5.34 -10.59 7.10
N ALA A 131 5.59 -10.52 8.41
CA ALA A 131 6.12 -11.65 9.16
C ALA A 131 5.14 -12.83 9.24
N THR A 132 3.84 -12.56 9.33
CA THR A 132 2.80 -13.58 9.51
C THR A 132 2.45 -14.27 8.19
N PHE A 133 2.34 -13.52 7.09
CA PHE A 133 1.85 -14.03 5.81
C PHE A 133 2.91 -14.10 4.70
N SER A 134 4.15 -13.66 4.98
CA SER A 134 5.26 -13.61 4.00
C SER A 134 4.97 -12.81 2.73
N VAL A 135 3.97 -11.92 2.79
CA VAL A 135 3.58 -11.01 1.71
C VAL A 135 3.22 -9.65 2.29
N SER A 136 3.38 -8.59 1.50
CA SER A 136 2.96 -7.24 1.90
C SER A 136 1.43 -7.15 1.96
N PHE A 137 0.89 -6.52 3.01
CA PHE A 137 -0.55 -6.23 3.13
C PHE A 137 -1.08 -5.48 1.90
N TRP A 138 -0.26 -4.62 1.30
CA TRP A 138 -0.64 -3.81 0.14
C TRP A 138 -0.86 -4.65 -1.13
N MET A 139 -0.45 -5.91 -1.15
CA MET A 139 -0.76 -6.86 -2.23
C MET A 139 -2.24 -7.24 -2.23
N LEU A 140 -2.95 -7.17 -1.09
CA LEU A 140 -4.40 -7.45 -1.04
C LEU A 140 -5.23 -6.47 -1.87
N PHE A 141 -4.69 -5.30 -2.14
CA PHE A 141 -5.34 -4.26 -2.95
C PHE A 141 -5.00 -4.39 -4.44
N GLU A 142 -4.34 -5.47 -4.86
CA GLU A 142 -4.06 -5.74 -6.26
C GLU A 142 -5.31 -6.28 -6.96
N ASN A 143 -6.12 -5.35 -7.46
CA ASN A 143 -6.87 -5.54 -8.69
C ASN A 143 -6.19 -4.68 -9.76
N PRO A 144 -5.53 -5.27 -10.77
CA PRO A 144 -5.06 -4.48 -11.90
C PRO A 144 -6.30 -3.93 -12.61
N ILE A 145 -6.53 -2.62 -12.51
CA ILE A 145 -7.19 -1.93 -13.62
C ILE A 145 -6.20 -2.08 -14.78
N PRO A 146 -6.57 -2.74 -15.89
CA PRO A 146 -5.72 -2.72 -17.06
C PRO A 146 -5.61 -1.26 -17.49
N ASP A 147 -4.44 -0.64 -17.27
CA ASP A 147 -4.09 0.59 -17.98
C ASP A 147 -3.95 0.20 -19.45
N THR A 148 -5.05 0.42 -20.18
CA THR A 148 -5.20 0.70 -21.62
C THR A 148 -4.26 0.00 -22.62
N PRO A 149 -4.79 -0.50 -23.77
CA PRO A 149 -4.03 -1.32 -24.72
C PRO A 149 -2.78 -0.61 -25.25
N ARG A 150 -1.71 -1.40 -25.46
CA ARG A 150 -0.51 -1.04 -26.23
C ARG A 150 -0.87 -0.26 -27.50
N VAL A 151 -0.33 0.94 -27.65
CA VAL A 151 -0.18 1.56 -28.97
C VAL A 151 1.26 1.33 -29.40
N ASP A 152 1.45 0.42 -30.35
CA ASP A 152 2.68 0.37 -31.14
C ASP A 152 2.71 1.67 -31.98
N PHE A 153 3.78 2.45 -31.86
CA PHE A 153 4.13 3.51 -32.80
C PHE A 153 5.46 3.15 -33.47
#